data_AF-A0A8B8LWS6-F1
#
_entry.id   AF-A0A8B8LWS6-F1
#
_cell.length_a   1.000
_cell.length_b   1.000
_cell.length_c   1.000
_cell.angle_alpha   90.00
_cell.angle_beta   90.00
_cell.angle_gamma   90.00
#
_symmetry.space_group_name_H-M   'P 1'
#
loop_
_entity.id
_entity.type
_entity.pdbx_description
1 polymer ?
#
loop_
_entity_poly.entity_id
_entity_poly.type
_entity_poly.pdbx_seq_one_letter_code
_entity_poly.pdbx_strand_id
1 'polypeptide(L)'
;MKMAPSLVRLYEQMPEPKYVIAMGACTITGGMFSTDSYSTVRGVDKLIPVDVYLPGCPPKPEAIIDAITKLRKKISREIYEDKMSSQRENRSPGGLLASVYHLTRIEYGINQPEEICIKVFVARKNPRIPSIFWVWKSADFQEKESYDMLGISYDNHPRLKRILMPESWLGWPLRKDYIAPNFYEIQDAH
;
A
#
# COMPACT_ATOMS: atom_id res chain seq x y z
N MET A 1 3.18 -32.40 -19.69
CA MET A 1 3.97 -31.16 -19.51
C MET A 1 4.81 -31.23 -18.24
N LYS A 2 6.10 -31.54 -18.32
CA LYS A 2 6.96 -31.66 -17.12
C LYS A 2 7.37 -30.30 -16.51
N MET A 3 7.44 -29.23 -17.31
CA MET A 3 7.99 -27.92 -16.89
C MET A 3 6.97 -26.89 -16.40
N ALA A 4 5.68 -27.08 -16.70
CA ALA A 4 4.63 -26.15 -16.30
C ALA A 4 4.58 -25.87 -14.77
N PRO A 5 4.63 -26.88 -13.87
CA PRO A 5 4.58 -26.61 -12.43
C PRO A 5 5.81 -25.85 -11.92
N SER A 6 6.98 -26.08 -12.51
CA SER A 6 8.21 -25.35 -12.14
C SER A 6 8.12 -23.86 -12.50
N LEU A 7 7.50 -23.52 -13.64
CA LEU A 7 7.29 -22.14 -14.06
C LEU A 7 6.34 -21.39 -13.11
N VAL A 8 5.21 -22.01 -12.77
CA VAL A 8 4.22 -21.42 -11.85
C VAL A 8 4.86 -21.18 -10.48
N ARG A 9 5.61 -22.16 -9.96
CA ARG A 9 6.31 -22.01 -8.68
C ARG A 9 7.29 -20.86 -8.66
N LEU A 10 8.07 -20.67 -9.74
CA LEU A 10 8.99 -19.54 -9.85
C LEU A 10 8.23 -18.21 -9.85
N TYR A 11 7.12 -18.14 -10.60
CA TYR A 11 6.29 -16.93 -10.66
C TYR A 11 5.67 -16.58 -9.30
N GLU A 12 5.23 -17.58 -8.53
CA GLU A 12 4.70 -17.38 -7.17
C GLU A 12 5.77 -16.90 -6.18
N GLN A 13 7.01 -17.35 -6.34
CA GLN A 13 8.13 -16.96 -5.48
C GLN A 13 8.66 -15.53 -5.75
N MET A 14 8.24 -14.88 -6.83
CA MET A 14 8.65 -13.51 -7.14
C MET A 14 7.87 -12.48 -6.29
N PRO A 15 8.55 -11.50 -5.66
CA PRO A 15 7.91 -10.43 -4.90
C PRO A 15 7.12 -9.48 -5.80
N GLU A 16 6.08 -8.84 -5.25
CA GLU A 16 5.35 -7.76 -5.93
C GLU A 16 6.11 -6.42 -5.84
N PRO A 17 6.07 -5.57 -6.89
CA PRO A 17 5.38 -5.74 -8.18
C PRO A 17 6.18 -6.60 -9.19
N LYS A 18 5.48 -7.49 -9.92
CA LYS A 18 6.07 -8.39 -10.93
C LYS A 18 5.38 -8.27 -12.28
N TYR A 19 6.16 -8.41 -13.35
CA TYR A 19 5.68 -8.27 -14.72
C TYR A 19 6.21 -9.38 -15.64
N VAL A 20 5.39 -9.82 -16.59
CA VAL A 20 5.68 -10.94 -17.50
C VAL A 20 5.60 -10.50 -18.96
N ILE A 21 6.68 -10.72 -19.69
CA ILE A 21 6.73 -10.55 -21.16
C ILE A 21 6.75 -11.93 -21.80
N ALA A 22 5.72 -12.26 -22.59
CA ALA A 22 5.70 -13.49 -23.37
C ALA A 22 6.34 -13.24 -24.74
N MET A 23 7.50 -13.86 -24.98
CA MET A 23 8.26 -13.70 -26.22
C MET A 23 8.13 -14.90 -27.13
N GLY A 24 7.69 -14.62 -28.36
CA GLY A 24 7.73 -15.54 -29.49
C GLY A 24 6.52 -16.46 -29.66
N ALA A 25 6.33 -16.95 -30.89
CA ALA A 25 5.15 -17.73 -31.27
C ALA A 25 4.98 -19.01 -30.43
N CYS A 26 6.08 -19.69 -30.09
CA CYS A 26 6.05 -20.89 -29.25
C CYS A 26 5.50 -20.60 -27.84
N THR A 27 5.80 -19.44 -27.26
CA THR A 27 5.37 -19.07 -25.91
C THR A 27 3.94 -18.54 -25.89
N ILE A 28 3.54 -17.80 -26.93
CA ILE A 28 2.24 -17.11 -27.00
C ILE A 28 1.11 -18.05 -27.42
N THR A 29 1.33 -18.87 -28.46
CA THR A 29 0.28 -19.74 -29.02
C THR A 29 0.64 -21.23 -28.99
N GLY A 30 1.86 -21.59 -28.56
CA GLY A 30 2.41 -22.95 -28.71
C GLY A 30 3.14 -23.15 -30.05
N GLY A 31 3.13 -22.14 -30.94
CA GLY A 31 3.84 -22.14 -32.21
C GLY A 31 3.45 -23.30 -33.14
N MET A 32 4.41 -23.75 -33.94
CA MET A 32 4.22 -24.82 -34.93
C MET A 32 3.87 -26.17 -34.32
N PHE A 33 4.08 -26.36 -33.02
CA PHE A 33 3.83 -27.62 -32.32
C PHE A 33 2.51 -27.63 -31.54
N SER A 34 1.71 -26.57 -31.67
CA SER A 34 0.46 -26.39 -30.91
C SER A 34 -0.64 -27.42 -31.26
N THR A 35 -0.63 -27.97 -32.49
CA THR A 35 -1.59 -28.96 -32.97
C THR A 35 -1.18 -30.39 -32.64
N ASP A 36 0.10 -30.72 -32.81
CA ASP A 36 0.55 -32.13 -32.87
C ASP A 36 1.39 -32.60 -31.67
N SER A 37 1.70 -31.72 -30.70
CA SER A 37 2.54 -32.12 -29.56
C SER A 37 1.82 -32.04 -28.20
N TYR A 38 1.86 -33.15 -27.44
CA TYR A 38 1.41 -33.22 -26.03
C TYR A 38 2.39 -32.51 -25.07
N SER A 39 3.56 -32.14 -25.58
CA SER A 39 4.67 -31.56 -24.83
C SER A 39 4.52 -30.06 -24.61
N THR A 40 3.79 -29.37 -25.49
CA THR A 40 3.71 -27.90 -25.51
C THR A 40 2.38 -27.37 -25.01
N VAL A 41 2.43 -26.23 -24.33
CA VAL A 41 1.22 -25.53 -23.86
C VAL A 41 0.75 -24.63 -24.99
N ARG A 42 -0.55 -24.65 -25.27
CA ARG A 42 -1.21 -23.70 -26.18
C ARG A 42 -1.34 -22.32 -25.52
N GLY A 43 -0.19 -21.68 -25.32
CA GLY A 43 -0.01 -20.35 -24.72
C GLY A 43 0.31 -20.37 -23.23
N VAL A 44 1.31 -19.58 -22.85
CA VAL A 44 1.75 -19.41 -21.46
C VAL A 44 0.70 -18.70 -20.58
N ASP A 45 -0.21 -17.96 -21.19
CA ASP A 45 -1.30 -17.21 -20.53
C ASP A 45 -2.25 -18.10 -19.72
N LYS A 46 -2.29 -19.41 -20.04
CA LYS A 46 -3.06 -20.40 -19.26
C LYS A 46 -2.42 -20.75 -17.92
N LEU A 47 -1.13 -20.45 -17.74
CA LEU A 47 -0.37 -20.78 -16.54
C LEU A 47 -0.11 -19.56 -15.67
N ILE A 48 0.30 -18.45 -16.29
CA ILE A 48 0.65 -17.20 -15.60
C ILE A 48 0.10 -16.01 -16.38
N PRO A 49 -0.28 -14.91 -15.71
CA PRO A 49 -0.77 -13.72 -16.38
C PRO A 49 0.36 -13.05 -17.17
N VAL A 50 0.09 -12.68 -18.41
CA VAL A 50 1.06 -12.00 -19.29
C VAL A 50 0.71 -10.53 -19.44
N ASP A 51 1.69 -9.65 -19.24
CA ASP A 51 1.50 -8.20 -19.38
C ASP A 51 1.71 -7.70 -20.81
N VAL A 52 2.73 -8.24 -21.49
CA VAL A 52 3.12 -7.82 -22.84
C VAL A 52 3.41 -9.03 -23.70
N TYR A 53 2.78 -9.07 -24.88
CA TYR A 53 3.00 -10.09 -25.89
C TYR A 53 3.95 -9.58 -26.97
N LEU A 54 5.01 -10.34 -27.26
CA LEU A 54 5.98 -10.04 -28.29
C LEU A 54 5.94 -11.12 -29.39
N PRO A 55 5.21 -10.91 -30.49
CA PRO A 55 5.13 -11.88 -31.57
C PRO A 55 6.44 -11.94 -32.38
N GLY A 56 6.79 -13.13 -32.87
CA GLY A 56 7.98 -13.35 -33.72
C GLY A 56 8.60 -14.73 -33.51
N CYS A 57 9.33 -15.23 -34.51
CA CYS A 57 10.09 -16.48 -34.38
C CYS A 57 11.24 -16.50 -35.40
N PRO A 58 12.38 -15.82 -35.15
CA PRO A 58 12.72 -15.04 -33.96
C PRO A 58 12.11 -13.62 -33.98
N PRO A 59 11.85 -12.99 -32.82
CA PRO A 59 11.42 -11.59 -32.77
C PRO A 59 12.56 -10.66 -33.20
N LYS A 60 12.20 -9.60 -33.92
CA LYS A 60 13.18 -8.58 -34.35
C LYS A 60 13.67 -7.75 -33.15
N PRO A 61 14.92 -7.24 -33.15
CA PRO A 61 15.44 -6.41 -32.07
C PRO A 61 14.56 -5.18 -31.76
N GLU A 62 13.98 -4.56 -32.79
CA GLU A 62 13.12 -3.37 -32.62
C GLU A 62 11.84 -3.72 -31.84
N ALA A 63 11.30 -4.92 -32.05
CA ALA A 63 10.10 -5.39 -31.37
C ALA A 63 10.37 -5.66 -29.88
N ILE A 64 11.59 -6.08 -29.52
CA ILE A 64 12.02 -6.22 -28.12
C ILE A 64 12.07 -4.84 -27.43
N ILE A 65 12.66 -3.85 -28.10
CA ILE A 65 12.75 -2.47 -27.57
C ILE A 65 11.35 -1.87 -27.38
N ASP A 66 10.44 -2.07 -28.33
CA ASP A 66 9.06 -1.61 -28.22
C ASP A 66 8.32 -2.31 -27.06
N ALA A 67 8.50 -3.62 -26.87
CA ALA A 67 7.90 -4.36 -25.77
C ALA A 67 8.36 -3.83 -24.40
N ILE A 68 9.66 -3.57 -24.24
CA ILE A 68 10.22 -2.99 -23.01
C ILE A 68 9.69 -1.57 -22.80
N THR A 69 9.56 -0.78 -23.86
CA THR A 69 9.03 0.59 -23.79
C THR A 69 7.55 0.61 -23.40
N LYS A 70 6.75 -0.31 -23.94
CA LYS A 70 5.34 -0.52 -23.55
C LYS A 70 5.22 -0.92 -22.08
N LEU A 71 6.08 -1.84 -21.62
CA LEU A 71 6.09 -2.25 -20.23
C LEU A 71 6.44 -1.07 -19.30
N ARG A 72 7.47 -0.28 -19.63
CA ARG A 72 7.83 0.94 -18.87
C ARG A 72 6.68 1.93 -18.80
N LYS A 73 5.95 2.16 -19.89
CA LYS A 73 4.78 3.03 -19.90
C LYS A 73 3.67 2.51 -18.98
N LYS A 74 3.41 1.19 -18.98
CA LYS A 74 2.42 0.56 -18.10
C LYS A 74 2.76 0.80 -16.62
N ILE A 75 4.00 0.52 -16.22
CA ILE A 75 4.51 0.75 -14.86
C ILE A 75 4.36 2.22 -14.46
N SER A 76 4.74 3.14 -15.35
CA SER A 76 4.65 4.57 -15.06
C SER A 76 3.21 5.06 -14.82
N ARG A 77 2.24 4.45 -15.52
CA ARG A 77 0.82 4.79 -15.37
C ARG A 77 0.27 4.27 -14.06
N GLU A 78 0.61 3.05 -13.65
CA GLU A 78 0.21 2.48 -12.36
C GLU A 78 0.72 3.34 -11.20
N ILE A 79 2.01 3.74 -11.24
CA ILE A 79 2.59 4.66 -10.24
C ILE A 79 1.86 6.01 -10.21
N TYR A 80 1.44 6.52 -11.38
CA TYR A 80 0.70 7.77 -11.46
C TYR A 80 -0.73 7.64 -10.92
N GLU A 81 -1.42 6.54 -11.21
CA GLU A 81 -2.76 6.24 -10.70
C GLU A 81 -2.77 6.10 -9.17
N ASP A 82 -1.76 5.44 -8.59
CA ASP A 82 -1.57 5.37 -7.13
C ASP A 82 -1.34 6.76 -6.50
N LYS A 83 -0.51 7.59 -7.14
CA LYS A 83 -0.30 8.99 -6.73
C LYS A 83 -1.55 9.84 -6.87
N MET A 84 -2.36 9.59 -7.89
CA MET A 84 -3.57 10.37 -8.14
C MET A 84 -4.72 9.96 -7.20
N SER A 85 -4.79 8.67 -6.82
CA SER A 85 -5.69 8.17 -5.78
C SER A 85 -5.39 8.83 -4.42
N SER A 86 -4.12 8.86 -4.01
CA SER A 86 -3.69 9.56 -2.79
C SER A 86 -3.88 11.08 -2.87
N GLN A 87 -3.74 11.71 -4.06
CA GLN A 87 -4.04 13.14 -4.21
C GLN A 87 -5.54 13.49 -4.20
N ARG A 88 -6.43 12.61 -4.69
CA ARG A 88 -7.89 12.86 -4.62
C ARG A 88 -8.39 12.92 -3.19
N GLU A 89 -7.80 12.14 -2.30
CA GLU A 89 -8.12 12.15 -0.87
C GLU A 89 -7.68 13.44 -0.15
N ASN A 90 -6.60 14.07 -0.64
CA ASN A 90 -6.08 15.35 -0.13
C ASN A 90 -6.98 16.57 -0.41
N ARG A 91 -8.01 16.46 -1.26
CA ARG A 91 -8.90 17.58 -1.60
C ARG A 91 -10.01 17.84 -0.57
N SER A 92 -10.16 16.97 0.42
CA SER A 92 -11.07 17.18 1.56
C SER A 92 -10.62 18.38 2.41
N PRO A 93 -11.53 19.17 3.01
CA PRO A 93 -11.14 20.14 4.03
C PRO A 93 -10.34 19.43 5.13
N GLY A 94 -9.03 19.73 5.21
CA GLY A 94 -8.12 19.10 6.17
C GLY A 94 -7.40 17.82 5.73
N GLY A 95 -7.47 17.40 4.46
CA GLY A 95 -6.59 16.39 3.84
C GLY A 95 -6.54 15.02 4.53
N LEU A 96 -5.45 14.27 4.33
CA LEU A 96 -5.17 13.02 5.04
C LEU A 96 -4.86 13.26 6.52
N LEU A 97 -5.23 12.32 7.38
CA LEU A 97 -4.69 12.27 8.75
C LEU A 97 -3.30 11.63 8.69
N ALA A 98 -2.41 12.02 9.59
CA ALA A 98 -1.08 11.44 9.69
C ALA A 98 -0.80 11.02 11.14
N SER A 99 -0.43 9.76 11.33
CA SER A 99 0.15 9.26 12.58
C SER A 99 1.66 9.29 12.42
N VAL A 100 2.35 10.07 13.25
CA VAL A 100 3.79 10.30 13.16
C VAL A 100 4.49 9.67 14.36
N TYR A 101 5.44 8.80 14.09
CA TYR A 101 6.25 8.14 15.11
C TYR A 101 7.68 8.67 15.03
N HIS A 102 8.14 9.30 16.09
CA HIS A 102 9.52 9.71 16.26
C HIS A 102 10.22 8.67 17.13
N LEU A 103 11.24 8.01 16.55
CA LEU A 103 12.03 6.98 17.21
C LEU A 103 13.47 7.46 17.30
N THR A 104 14.01 7.47 18.50
CA THR A 104 15.39 7.88 18.77
C THR A 104 16.17 6.68 19.29
N ARG A 105 17.31 6.38 18.68
CA ARG A 105 18.24 5.38 19.19
C ARG A 105 19.03 5.98 20.34
N ILE A 106 18.91 5.38 21.52
CA ILE A 106 19.59 5.83 22.73
C ILE A 106 20.73 4.87 23.02
N GLU A 107 21.97 5.36 22.96
CA GLU A 107 23.18 4.62 23.34
C GLU A 107 24.08 5.48 24.23
N TYR A 108 24.66 4.85 25.25
CA TYR A 108 25.56 5.52 26.18
C TYR A 108 26.88 5.88 25.49
N GLY A 109 27.29 7.16 25.59
CA GLY A 109 28.58 7.63 25.05
C GLY A 109 28.52 8.22 23.64
N ILE A 110 27.33 8.37 23.05
CA ILE A 110 27.14 9.03 21.75
C ILE A 110 26.63 10.46 21.97
N ASN A 111 27.32 11.46 21.39
CA ASN A 111 26.93 12.88 21.48
C ASN A 111 25.83 13.28 20.48
N GLN A 112 25.53 12.44 19.48
CA GLN A 112 24.51 12.68 18.46
C GLN A 112 23.66 11.42 18.27
N PRO A 113 22.45 11.36 18.87
CA PRO A 113 21.58 10.20 18.72
C PRO A 113 21.03 10.12 17.29
N GLU A 114 20.87 8.89 16.78
CA GLU A 114 20.23 8.65 15.49
C GLU A 114 18.71 8.71 15.65
N GLU A 115 18.03 9.52 14.83
CA GLU A 115 16.57 9.71 14.89
C GLU A 115 15.93 9.27 13.58
N ILE A 116 14.80 8.56 13.69
CA ILE A 116 13.97 8.12 12.57
C ILE A 116 12.55 8.64 12.79
N CYS A 117 11.98 9.28 11.77
CA CYS A 117 10.59 9.75 11.76
C CYS A 117 9.78 8.95 10.74
N ILE A 118 8.80 8.19 11.20
CA ILE A 118 7.90 7.41 10.37
C ILE A 118 6.55 8.15 10.29
N LYS A 119 6.11 8.50 9.08
CA LYS A 119 4.83 9.16 8.84
C LYS A 119 3.87 8.21 8.13
N VAL A 120 2.80 7.82 8.81
CA VAL A 120 1.75 6.98 8.25
C VAL A 120 0.55 7.85 7.91
N PHE A 121 0.24 7.98 6.63
CA PHE A 121 -0.93 8.72 6.16
C PHE A 121 -2.14 7.82 6.09
N VAL A 122 -3.30 8.33 6.53
CA VAL A 122 -4.54 7.56 6.57
C VAL A 122 -5.75 8.40 6.15
N ALA A 123 -6.67 7.73 5.47
CA ALA A 123 -7.97 8.24 5.05
C ALA A 123 -8.81 8.79 6.22
N ARG A 124 -9.45 9.95 6.06
CA ARG A 124 -10.36 10.52 7.08
C ARG A 124 -11.66 9.73 7.28
N LYS A 125 -12.15 9.06 6.22
CA LYS A 125 -13.44 8.35 6.23
C LYS A 125 -13.40 7.06 7.05
N ASN A 126 -12.27 6.35 7.02
CA ASN A 126 -12.04 5.13 7.80
C ASN A 126 -10.57 5.06 8.25
N PRO A 127 -10.17 5.91 9.22
CA PRO A 127 -8.78 6.02 9.64
C PRO A 127 -8.37 4.83 10.51
N ARG A 128 -7.86 3.77 9.89
CA ARG A 128 -7.37 2.57 10.58
C ARG A 128 -5.90 2.34 10.31
N ILE A 129 -5.14 2.04 11.38
CA ILE A 129 -3.70 1.78 11.33
C ILE A 129 -3.41 0.59 12.27
N PRO A 130 -2.47 -0.32 11.98
CA PRO A 130 -2.06 -1.34 12.94
C PRO A 130 -1.39 -0.70 14.17
N SER A 131 -1.77 -1.15 15.37
CA SER A 131 -1.13 -0.74 16.63
C SER A 131 0.31 -1.23 16.73
N ILE A 132 1.21 -0.37 17.20
CA ILE A 132 2.60 -0.72 17.51
C ILE A 132 2.81 -1.09 18.98
N PHE A 133 1.74 -1.13 19.79
CA PHE A 133 1.77 -1.52 21.21
C PHE A 133 2.50 -2.85 21.47
N TRP A 134 2.44 -3.80 20.53
CA TRP A 134 3.12 -5.09 20.66
C TRP A 134 4.64 -5.00 20.50
N VAL A 135 5.12 -3.96 19.81
CA VAL A 135 6.54 -3.66 19.65
C VAL A 135 7.02 -2.72 20.75
N TRP A 136 6.33 -1.59 20.94
CA TRP A 136 6.65 -0.59 21.97
C TRP A 136 5.45 -0.38 22.89
N LYS A 137 5.56 -0.86 24.13
CA LYS A 137 4.51 -0.72 25.15
C LYS A 137 4.24 0.74 25.54
N SER A 138 5.21 1.63 25.34
CA SER A 138 5.06 3.06 25.55
C SER A 138 4.02 3.72 24.63
N ALA A 139 3.68 3.08 23.50
CA ALA A 139 2.70 3.60 22.56
C ALA A 139 1.25 3.54 23.09
N ASP A 140 0.96 2.81 24.18
CA ASP A 140 -0.40 2.61 24.70
C ASP A 140 -1.18 3.92 24.92
N PHE A 141 -0.59 4.89 25.62
CA PHE A 141 -1.25 6.18 25.88
C PHE A 141 -1.29 7.09 24.66
N GLN A 142 -0.23 7.08 23.86
CA GLN A 142 -0.10 7.92 22.66
C GLN A 142 -1.11 7.51 21.57
N GLU A 143 -1.33 6.21 21.39
CA GLU A 143 -2.33 5.68 20.48
C GLU A 143 -3.76 5.96 20.98
N LYS A 144 -4.02 5.85 22.29
CA LYS A 144 -5.31 6.23 22.88
C LYS A 144 -5.60 7.72 22.75
N GLU A 145 -4.61 8.58 22.96
CA GLU A 145 -4.72 10.03 22.76
C GLU A 145 -5.04 10.36 21.31
N SER A 146 -4.30 9.74 20.37
CA SER A 146 -4.51 9.91 18.93
C SER A 146 -5.91 9.44 18.51
N TYR A 147 -6.40 8.35 19.10
CA TYR A 147 -7.78 7.91 18.93
C TYR A 147 -8.77 8.93 19.49
N ASP A 148 -8.60 9.39 20.74
CA ASP A 148 -9.54 10.28 21.41
C ASP A 148 -9.65 11.66 20.76
N MET A 149 -8.54 12.18 20.25
CA MET A 149 -8.46 13.55 19.72
C MET A 149 -8.69 13.63 18.20
N LEU A 150 -8.12 12.68 17.44
CA LEU A 150 -8.13 12.69 15.98
C LEU A 150 -8.99 11.57 15.39
N GLY A 151 -9.45 10.61 16.20
CA GLY A 151 -10.30 9.51 15.75
C GLY A 151 -9.56 8.47 14.91
N ILE A 152 -8.23 8.35 15.05
CA ILE A 152 -7.45 7.28 14.38
C ILE A 152 -7.64 5.98 15.16
N SER A 153 -8.18 4.96 14.52
CA SER A 153 -8.40 3.64 15.12
C SER A 153 -7.17 2.75 14.94
N TYR A 154 -6.72 2.15 16.03
CA TYR A 154 -5.57 1.26 16.06
C TYR A 154 -6.00 -0.21 16.14
N ASP A 155 -5.76 -0.97 15.08
CA ASP A 155 -6.09 -2.39 15.00
C ASP A 155 -5.17 -3.19 15.94
N ASN A 156 -5.71 -4.21 16.61
CA ASN A 156 -5.02 -5.07 17.60
C ASN A 156 -4.54 -4.37 18.88
N HIS A 157 -5.02 -3.16 19.17
CA HIS A 157 -4.75 -2.49 20.44
C HIS A 157 -5.56 -3.14 21.59
N PRO A 158 -4.96 -3.48 22.75
CA PRO A 158 -5.61 -4.28 23.80
C PRO A 158 -6.82 -3.59 24.46
N ARG A 159 -6.83 -2.26 24.55
CA ARG A 159 -7.93 -1.49 25.14
C ARG A 159 -8.02 -0.09 24.55
N LEU A 160 -8.51 0.01 23.32
CA LEU A 160 -8.68 1.32 22.67
C LEU A 160 -9.95 1.99 23.21
N LYS A 161 -9.76 3.00 24.07
CA LYS A 161 -10.82 3.82 24.67
C LYS A 161 -10.35 5.26 24.77
N ARG A 162 -11.29 6.20 24.87
CA ARG A 162 -11.00 7.60 25.18
C ARG A 162 -10.31 7.70 26.55
N ILE A 163 -9.41 8.67 26.68
CA ILE A 163 -8.62 8.88 27.92
C ILE A 163 -8.66 10.32 28.42
N LEU A 164 -8.81 11.30 27.52
CA LEU A 164 -8.87 12.72 27.83
C LEU A 164 -10.33 13.23 27.82
N MET A 165 -11.14 12.78 26.86
CA MET A 165 -12.54 13.17 26.77
C MET A 165 -13.47 12.20 27.51
N PRO A 166 -14.63 12.69 27.99
CA PRO A 166 -15.66 11.81 28.56
C PRO A 166 -16.03 10.69 27.58
N GLU A 167 -16.34 9.49 28.10
CA GLU A 167 -16.72 8.35 27.26
C GLU A 167 -17.97 8.63 26.40
N SER A 168 -18.83 9.54 26.85
CA SER A 168 -20.03 10.00 26.14
C SER A 168 -19.76 11.06 25.06
N TRP A 169 -18.52 11.54 24.91
CA TRP A 169 -18.20 12.62 23.99
C TRP A 169 -18.33 12.18 22.52
N LEU A 170 -19.05 12.98 21.74
CA LEU A 170 -19.29 12.73 20.32
C LEU A 170 -18.36 13.60 19.47
N GLY A 171 -17.65 12.96 18.54
CA GLY A 171 -16.71 13.64 17.63
C GLY A 171 -15.27 13.67 18.13
N TRP A 172 -14.42 14.39 17.41
CA TRP A 172 -12.96 14.36 17.54
C TRP A 172 -12.42 15.80 17.62
N PRO A 173 -12.13 16.33 18.81
CA PRO A 173 -11.90 17.76 19.04
C PRO A 173 -10.79 18.38 18.19
N LEU A 174 -9.71 17.66 17.92
CA LEU A 174 -8.55 18.19 17.18
C LEU A 174 -8.70 18.07 15.65
N ARG A 175 -9.86 17.64 15.17
CA ARG A 175 -10.15 17.65 13.73
C ARG A 175 -10.58 19.04 13.27
N LYS A 176 -10.07 19.47 12.11
CA LYS A 176 -10.40 20.78 11.50
C LYS A 176 -11.88 20.97 11.16
N ASP A 177 -12.60 19.86 10.96
CA ASP A 177 -14.04 19.77 10.66
C ASP A 177 -14.89 19.59 11.91
N TYR A 178 -14.29 19.58 13.10
CA TYR A 178 -15.02 19.46 14.35
C TYR A 178 -15.77 20.75 14.67
N ILE A 179 -17.08 20.64 14.84
CA ILE A 179 -17.93 21.71 15.32
C ILE A 179 -18.14 21.47 16.81
N ALA A 180 -17.60 22.36 17.64
CA ALA A 180 -17.79 22.31 19.08
C ALA A 180 -19.29 22.40 19.41
N PRO A 181 -19.84 21.47 20.22
CA PRO A 181 -21.23 21.57 20.65
C PRO A 181 -21.42 22.82 21.51
N ASN A 182 -22.60 23.44 21.41
CA ASN A 182 -22.98 24.58 22.25
C ASN A 182 -23.30 24.11 23.67
N PHE A 183 -22.27 23.77 24.44
CA PHE A 183 -22.41 23.50 25.87
C PHE A 183 -22.58 24.81 26.63
N TYR A 184 -23.46 24.82 27.63
CA TYR A 184 -23.69 26.00 28.48
C TYR A 184 -22.40 26.42 29.20
N GLU A 185 -21.55 25.47 29.59
CA GLU A 185 -20.28 25.77 30.29
C GLU A 185 -19.20 26.40 29.41
N ILE A 186 -19.36 26.38 28.08
CA ILE A 186 -18.37 26.89 27.11
C ILE A 186 -18.82 28.26 26.54
N GLN A 187 -20.00 28.75 26.93
CA GLN A 187 -20.48 30.07 26.52
C GLN A 187 -19.78 31.18 27.31
N ASP A 188 -19.73 32.37 26.72
CA ASP A 188 -19.18 33.55 27.37
C ASP A 188 -19.91 33.80 28.71
N ALA A 189 -19.15 34.07 29.76
CA ALA A 189 -19.69 34.34 31.08
C ALA A 189 -20.51 35.64 31.05
N HIS A 190 -21.83 35.51 30.98
CA HIS A 190 -22.80 36.59 31.13
C HIS A 190 -23.27 36.73 32.57
#